data_AF-A0A1Y1XUK2-F1
#
_entry.id   AF-A0A1Y1XUK2-F1
#
_cell.length_a   1.000
_cell.length_b   1.000
_cell.length_c   1.000
_cell.angle_alpha   90.00
_cell.angle_beta   90.00
_cell.angle_gamma   90.00
#
_symmetry.space_group_name_H-M   'P 1'
#
loop_
_entity.id
_entity.type
_entity.pdbx_description
1 polymer ?
#
loop_
_entity_poly.entity_id
_entity_poly.type
_entity_poly.pdbx_seq_one_letter_code
_entity_poly.pdbx_strand_id
1 'polypeptide(L)'
;MSHVDRAHLHTDPVYCYNYVAKFVDFSNKDVQAIKSVSERLAPLGGVIVDTVYDKLRAFDITWESMAKRHGGYAGEVVEKVQDLKVDSSQIKYRKDMLTQVGRHRIFIFERKLALEIENG
;
A
#
# COMPACT_ATOMS: atom_id res chain seq x y z
N MET A 1 29.27 7.16 12.45
CA MET A 1 28.63 6.38 11.37
C MET A 1 27.96 5.17 11.99
N SER A 2 26.69 4.89 11.67
CA SER A 2 26.07 3.62 12.05
C SER A 2 26.53 2.52 11.09
N HIS A 3 26.94 1.37 11.61
CA HIS A 3 27.21 0.19 10.78
C HIS A 3 25.88 -0.39 10.28
N VAL A 4 25.89 -0.87 9.03
CA VAL A 4 24.72 -1.48 8.39
C VAL A 4 25.16 -2.80 7.77
N ASP A 5 24.47 -3.88 8.14
CA ASP A 5 24.69 -5.20 7.56
C ASP A 5 23.83 -5.33 6.29
N ARG A 6 24.51 -5.44 5.14
CA ARG A 6 23.86 -5.53 3.83
C ARG A 6 23.06 -6.82 3.67
N ALA A 7 23.51 -7.94 4.22
CA ALA A 7 22.79 -9.20 4.10
C ALA A 7 21.46 -9.10 4.84
N HIS A 8 21.48 -8.60 6.07
CA HIS A 8 20.27 -8.45 6.90
C HIS A 8 19.26 -7.45 6.33
N LEU A 9 19.69 -6.41 5.60
CA LEU A 9 18.76 -5.51 4.90
C LEU A 9 17.83 -6.24 3.91
N HIS A 10 18.30 -7.34 3.31
CA HIS A 10 17.56 -8.09 2.31
C HIS A 10 16.91 -9.37 2.84
N THR A 11 17.32 -9.86 4.02
CA THR A 11 16.81 -11.11 4.60
C THR A 11 15.96 -10.93 5.85
N ASP A 12 16.09 -9.81 6.57
CA ASP A 12 15.31 -9.51 7.78
C ASP A 12 14.43 -8.26 7.56
N PRO A 13 13.11 -8.43 7.40
CA PRO A 13 12.17 -7.33 7.20
C PRO A 13 12.14 -6.33 8.37
N VAL A 14 12.33 -6.79 9.61
CA VAL A 14 12.32 -5.93 10.80
C VAL A 14 13.59 -5.10 10.83
N TYR A 15 14.74 -5.69 10.49
CA TYR A 15 16.00 -4.97 10.35
C TYR A 15 15.92 -3.89 9.25
N CYS A 16 15.38 -4.25 8.09
CA CYS A 16 15.15 -3.31 6.98
C CYS A 16 14.23 -2.15 7.39
N TYR A 17 13.10 -2.45 8.04
CA TYR A 17 12.19 -1.44 8.57
C TYR A 17 12.91 -0.50 9.54
N ASN A 18 13.62 -1.03 10.55
CA ASN A 18 14.29 -0.22 11.56
C ASN A 18 15.37 0.66 10.96
N TYR A 19 16.13 0.15 9.98
CA TYR A 19 17.11 0.93 9.25
C TYR A 19 16.48 2.10 8.49
N VAL A 20 15.45 1.84 7.67
CA VAL A 20 14.79 2.87 6.86
C VAL A 20 14.09 3.89 7.77
N ALA A 21 13.39 3.43 8.81
CA ALA A 21 12.73 4.31 9.76
C ALA A 21 13.72 5.26 10.42
N LYS A 22 14.86 4.74 10.90
CA LYS A 22 15.94 5.57 11.44
C LYS A 22 16.52 6.53 10.40
N PHE A 23 16.69 6.08 9.15
CA PHE A 23 17.29 6.88 8.08
C PHE A 23 16.44 8.11 7.71
N VAL A 24 15.11 7.98 7.74
CA VAL A 24 14.17 9.07 7.42
C VAL A 24 13.60 9.76 8.67
N ASP A 25 14.20 9.51 9.84
CA ASP A 25 13.73 9.98 11.15
C ASP A 25 12.25 9.63 11.46
N PHE A 26 11.74 8.55 10.88
CA PHE A 26 10.40 8.03 11.14
C PHE A 26 10.30 7.48 12.57
N SER A 27 9.38 8.04 13.33
CA SER A 27 9.24 7.80 14.77
C SER A 27 7.82 7.46 15.17
N ASN A 28 7.61 7.18 16.46
CA ASN A 28 6.27 7.00 17.01
C ASN A 28 5.39 8.25 16.85
N LYS A 29 5.98 9.46 16.76
CA LYS A 29 5.21 10.68 16.52
C LYS A 29 4.54 10.66 15.15
N ASP A 30 5.27 10.22 14.12
CA ASP A 30 4.77 10.11 12.75
C ASP A 30 3.68 9.04 12.65
N VAL A 31 3.87 7.90 13.34
CA VAL A 31 2.85 6.86 13.45
C VAL A 31 1.55 7.42 14.06
N GLN A 32 1.65 8.20 15.14
CA GLN A 32 0.46 8.79 15.76
C GLN A 32 -0.19 9.87 14.87
N ALA A 33 0.61 10.68 14.18
CA ALA A 33 0.10 11.65 13.22
C ALA A 33 -0.67 10.95 12.08
N ILE A 34 -0.12 9.88 11.51
CA ILE A 34 -0.80 9.08 10.47
C ILE A 34 -2.08 8.45 11.01
N LYS A 35 -2.07 7.90 12.23
CA LYS A 35 -3.26 7.33 12.86
C LYS A 35 -4.34 8.38 13.10
N SER A 36 -3.98 9.60 13.50
CA SER A 36 -4.95 10.66 13.79
C SER A 36 -5.80 11.07 12.58
N VAL A 37 -5.31 10.82 11.37
CA VAL A 37 -6.03 11.13 10.12
C VAL A 37 -6.65 9.90 9.46
N SER A 38 -6.37 8.68 9.93
CA SER A 38 -6.75 7.46 9.22
C SER A 38 -8.26 7.28 9.09
N GLU A 39 -9.03 7.56 10.14
CA GLU A 39 -10.49 7.48 10.12
C GLU A 39 -11.11 8.46 9.11
N ARG A 40 -10.52 9.66 8.97
CA ARG A 40 -10.98 10.68 8.02
C ARG A 40 -10.65 10.32 6.57
N LEU A 41 -9.53 9.62 6.36
CA LEU A 41 -9.09 9.19 5.02
C LEU A 41 -9.74 7.88 4.57
N ALA A 42 -10.19 7.03 5.51
CA ALA A 42 -10.83 5.75 5.22
C ALA A 42 -11.95 5.81 4.16
N PRO A 43 -12.96 6.70 4.25
CA PRO A 43 -14.02 6.77 3.23
C PRO A 43 -13.51 7.27 1.87
N LEU A 44 -12.38 7.99 1.84
CA LEU A 44 -11.78 8.52 0.61
C LEU A 44 -10.89 7.50 -0.12
N GLY A 45 -10.64 6.32 0.48
CA GLY A 45 -9.69 5.35 -0.05
C GLY A 45 -9.93 4.97 -1.52
N GLY A 46 -11.19 4.81 -1.94
CA GLY A 46 -11.53 4.53 -3.34
C GLY A 46 -11.12 5.65 -4.29
N VAL A 47 -11.52 6.89 -3.98
CA VAL A 47 -11.19 8.08 -4.80
C VAL A 47 -9.69 8.34 -4.85
N ILE A 48 -8.98 8.16 -3.73
CA ILE A 48 -7.52 8.29 -3.68
C ILE A 48 -6.86 7.26 -4.59
N VAL A 49 -7.28 5.99 -4.51
CA VAL A 49 -6.75 4.92 -5.36
C VAL A 49 -7.02 5.23 -6.84
N ASP A 50 -8.23 5.66 -7.20
CA ASP A 50 -8.54 6.04 -8.58
C ASP A 50 -7.66 7.18 -9.08
N THR A 51 -7.54 8.25 -8.29
CA THR A 51 -6.71 9.41 -8.62
C THR A 51 -5.24 9.05 -8.85
N VAL A 52 -4.69 8.15 -8.02
CA VAL A 52 -3.31 7.67 -8.19
C VAL A 52 -3.15 6.88 -9.48
N TYR A 53 -4.11 6.02 -9.83
CA TYR A 53 -4.04 5.25 -11.08
C TYR A 53 -4.17 6.13 -12.32
N ASP A 54 -4.99 7.17 -12.26
CA ASP A 54 -5.04 8.17 -13.33
C ASP A 54 -3.69 8.87 -13.49
N LYS A 55 -3.02 9.19 -12.38
CA LYS A 55 -1.67 9.77 -12.40
C LYS A 55 -0.61 8.80 -12.92
N LEU A 56 -0.65 7.53 -12.52
CA LEU A 56 0.27 6.50 -13.02
C LEU A 56 0.07 6.22 -14.51
N ARG A 57 -1.16 6.35 -15.01
CA ARG A 57 -1.45 6.22 -16.45
C ARG A 57 -0.93 7.41 -17.26
N ALA A 58 -0.77 8.59 -16.64
CA ALA A 58 -0.24 9.77 -17.31
C ALA A 58 1.24 9.66 -17.69
N PHE A 59 1.96 8.63 -17.21
CA PHE A 59 3.34 8.35 -17.60
C PHE A 59 3.42 6.92 -18.16
N ASP A 60 3.95 6.82 -19.37
CA ASP A 60 4.07 5.57 -20.14
C ASP A 60 4.87 4.50 -19.38
N ILE A 61 6.05 4.84 -18.88
CA ILE A 61 6.94 3.92 -18.18
C ILE A 61 6.30 3.31 -16.91
N THR A 62 5.47 4.08 -16.21
CA THR A 62 4.75 3.56 -15.05
C THR A 62 3.56 2.70 -15.47
N TRP A 63 2.85 3.08 -16.52
CA TRP A 63 1.70 2.32 -17.02
C TRP A 63 2.12 0.98 -17.66
N GLU A 64 3.26 0.93 -18.32
CA GLU A 64 3.84 -0.31 -18.89
C GLU A 64 4.05 -1.40 -17.83
N SER A 65 4.45 -1.01 -16.61
CA SER A 65 4.61 -1.96 -15.51
C SER A 65 3.27 -2.60 -15.08
N MET A 66 2.14 -1.95 -15.40
CA MET A 66 0.80 -2.44 -15.09
C MET A 66 0.30 -3.50 -16.08
N ALA A 67 0.94 -3.62 -17.25
CA ALA A 67 0.65 -4.68 -18.23
C ALA A 67 1.16 -6.06 -17.77
N LYS A 68 2.15 -6.09 -16.88
CA LYS A 68 2.69 -7.34 -16.31
C LYS A 68 1.66 -8.00 -15.40
N ARG A 69 1.57 -9.34 -15.46
CA ARG A 69 0.72 -10.13 -14.55
C ARG A 69 1.11 -9.85 -13.09
N HIS A 70 0.14 -9.41 -12.30
CA HIS A 70 0.30 -9.23 -10.86
C HIS A 70 0.29 -10.58 -10.15
N GLY A 71 1.10 -10.75 -9.10
CA GLY A 71 1.07 -11.95 -8.27
C GLY A 71 -0.34 -12.19 -7.69
N GLY A 72 -0.84 -13.43 -7.78
CA GLY A 72 -2.20 -13.77 -7.32
C GLY A 72 -3.34 -13.42 -8.28
N TYR A 73 -3.07 -12.71 -9.39
CA TYR A 73 -4.09 -12.45 -10.41
C TYR A 73 -4.18 -13.60 -11.42
N ALA A 74 -5.29 -14.33 -11.38
CA ALA A 74 -5.55 -15.49 -12.24
C ALA A 74 -6.33 -15.18 -13.53
N GLY A 75 -6.80 -13.94 -13.72
CA GLY A 75 -7.57 -13.55 -14.90
C GLY A 75 -6.73 -13.35 -16.16
N GLU A 76 -7.41 -13.01 -17.26
CA GLU A 76 -6.77 -12.63 -18.52
C GLU A 76 -5.99 -11.32 -18.37
N VAL A 77 -4.84 -11.27 -19.05
CA VAL A 77 -3.92 -10.12 -18.97
C VAL A 77 -3.84 -9.44 -20.33
N VAL A 78 -4.02 -8.13 -20.32
CA VAL A 78 -3.73 -7.29 -21.48
C VAL A 78 -2.23 -7.01 -21.48
N GLU A 79 -1.51 -7.68 -22.38
CA GLU A 79 -0.04 -7.62 -22.45
C GLU A 79 0.48 -6.35 -23.12
N LYS A 80 -0.30 -5.78 -24.05
CA LYS A 80 0.04 -4.52 -24.71
C LYS A 80 -0.48 -3.34 -23.91
N VAL A 81 0.44 -2.50 -23.44
CA VAL A 81 0.10 -1.30 -22.66
C VAL A 81 -0.88 -0.36 -23.38
N GLN A 82 -0.86 -0.34 -24.72
CA GLN A 82 -1.74 0.46 -25.57
C GLN A 82 -3.22 0.07 -25.42
N ASP A 83 -3.47 -1.22 -25.19
CA ASP A 83 -4.81 -1.78 -25.02
C ASP A 83 -5.25 -1.79 -23.54
N LEU A 84 -4.32 -1.48 -22.62
CA LEU A 84 -4.55 -1.50 -21.18
C LEU A 84 -5.31 -0.25 -20.73
N LYS A 85 -6.54 -0.45 -20.27
CA LYS A 85 -7.44 0.59 -19.78
C LYS A 85 -7.53 0.57 -18.26
N VAL A 86 -7.97 1.68 -17.68
CA VAL A 86 -8.14 1.81 -16.21
C VAL A 86 -9.22 0.87 -15.67
N ASP A 87 -10.17 0.46 -16.51
CA ASP A 87 -11.25 -0.46 -16.19
C ASP A 87 -10.95 -1.93 -16.56
N SER A 88 -9.76 -2.21 -17.13
CA SER A 88 -9.29 -3.57 -17.37
C SER A 88 -9.29 -4.38 -16.07
N SER A 89 -9.66 -5.65 -16.16
CA SER A 89 -9.80 -6.57 -15.03
C SER A 89 -8.55 -6.65 -14.15
N GLN A 90 -7.36 -6.66 -14.75
CA GLN A 90 -6.09 -6.67 -14.02
C GLN A 90 -5.81 -5.38 -13.25
N ILE A 91 -6.34 -4.23 -13.70
CA ILE A 91 -6.22 -2.95 -13.00
C ILE A 91 -7.21 -2.90 -11.85
N LYS A 92 -8.47 -3.30 -12.08
CA LYS A 92 -9.49 -3.41 -11.04
C LYS A 92 -9.01 -4.30 -9.90
N TYR A 93 -8.46 -5.48 -10.21
CA TYR A 93 -7.89 -6.37 -9.20
C TYR A 93 -6.82 -5.67 -8.33
N ARG A 94 -5.89 -4.92 -8.94
CA ARG A 94 -4.85 -4.20 -8.18
C ARG A 94 -5.46 -3.07 -7.32
N LYS A 95 -6.44 -2.34 -7.82
CA LYS A 95 -7.18 -1.30 -7.05
C LYS A 95 -7.97 -1.91 -5.90
N ASP A 96 -8.65 -3.02 -6.13
CA ASP A 96 -9.44 -3.74 -5.13
C ASP A 96 -8.55 -4.27 -4.01
N MET A 97 -7.37 -4.82 -4.34
CA MET A 97 -6.38 -5.22 -3.35
C MET A 97 -5.97 -4.06 -2.43
N LEU A 98 -5.77 -2.86 -2.97
CA LEU A 98 -5.39 -1.68 -2.18
C LEU A 98 -6.54 -1.19 -1.29
N THR A 99 -7.78 -1.18 -1.81
CA THR A 99 -8.94 -0.76 -1.01
C THR A 99 -9.37 -1.81 0.02
N GLN A 100 -9.26 -3.10 -0.30
CA GLN A 100 -9.63 -4.20 0.57
C GLN A 100 -8.61 -4.41 1.70
N VAL A 101 -7.31 -4.32 1.43
CA VAL A 101 -6.27 -4.34 2.48
C VAL A 101 -6.44 -3.13 3.42
N GLY A 102 -6.75 -1.95 2.86
CA GLY A 102 -7.07 -0.76 3.65
C GLY A 102 -8.25 -1.00 4.60
N ARG A 103 -9.37 -1.52 4.09
CA ARG A 103 -10.57 -1.85 4.90
C ARG A 103 -10.29 -2.92 5.96
N HIS A 104 -9.58 -4.00 5.62
CA HIS A 104 -9.35 -5.12 6.53
C HIS A 104 -8.40 -4.74 7.68
N ARG A 105 -7.40 -3.90 7.43
CA ARG A 105 -6.48 -3.43 8.48
C ARG A 105 -7.09 -2.36 9.39
N ILE A 106 -7.93 -1.47 8.87
CA ILE A 106 -8.70 -0.53 9.69
C ILE A 106 -9.66 -1.31 10.60
N PHE A 107 -10.38 -2.30 10.06
CA PHE A 107 -11.30 -3.13 10.84
C PHE A 107 -10.60 -3.95 11.96
N ILE A 108 -9.44 -4.56 11.67
CA ILE A 108 -8.65 -5.25 12.70
C ILE A 108 -8.17 -4.26 13.78
N PHE A 109 -7.81 -3.05 13.39
CA PHE A 109 -7.32 -2.02 14.31
C PHE A 109 -8.42 -1.46 15.20
N GLU A 110 -9.58 -1.10 14.65
CA GLU A 110 -10.76 -0.64 15.40
C GLU A 110 -11.23 -1.70 16.41
N ARG A 111 -11.27 -2.98 15.99
CA ARG A 111 -11.65 -4.08 16.87
C ARG A 111 -10.64 -4.30 18.00
N LYS A 112 -9.34 -4.08 17.75
CA LYS A 112 -8.31 -4.18 18.80
C LYS A 112 -8.38 -3.01 19.78
N LEU A 113 -8.65 -1.80 19.29
CA LEU A 113 -8.82 -0.60 20.13
C LEU A 113 -10.04 -0.72 21.05
N ALA A 114 -11.16 -1.24 20.52
CA ALA A 114 -12.38 -1.48 21.31
C ALA A 114 -12.14 -2.49 22.45
N LEU A 115 -11.38 -3.56 22.18
CA LEU A 115 -11.03 -4.57 23.19
C LEU A 115 -10.06 -4.04 24.25
N GLU A 116 -9.17 -3.10 23.91
CA GLU A 116 -8.28 -2.46 24.88
C GLU A 116 -9.02 -1.46 25.78
N ILE A 117 -10.13 -0.86 25.32
CA ILE A 117 -11.00 0.03 26.10
C ILE A 117 -11.96 -0.75 27.01
N GLU A 118 -12.46 -1.91 26.59
CA GLU A 118 -13.34 -2.76 27.41
C GLU A 118 -12.61 -3.50 28.55
N ASN A 119 -11.29 -3.67 28.46
CA ASN A 119 -10.49 -4.43 29.41
C ASN A 119 -9.57 -3.58 30.31
N GLY A 120 -9.70 -2.25 30.27
CA GLY A 120 -8.94 -1.30 31.10
C GLY A 120 -9.86 -0.45 31.98
#